data_AF-T1KJE9-F1
#
_entry.id   AF-T1KJE9-F1
#
_cell.length_a   1.000
_cell.length_b   1.000
_cell.length_c   1.000
_cell.angle_alpha   90.00
_cell.angle_beta   90.00
_cell.angle_gamma   90.00
#
_symmetry.space_group_name_H-M   'P 1'
#
loop_
_entity.id
_entity.type
_entity.pdbx_description
1 polymer ?
#
loop_
_entity_poly.entity_id
_entity_poly.type
_entity_poly.pdbx_seq_one_letter_code
_entity_poly.pdbx_strand_id
1 'polypeptide(L)'
;MTSINMQQCFVRNEQLKHYPKVSIASIPSRLLLMISSTSNIYGKCLFGLIMFLPNLYYFYYFLHTSLDAIFSGKLKNFLRFLHGNWIFIVYYFRYNHELVKQINDHWNALQIDFDYETRKYFWTRKAIYRRLTNALYIFLIIFRYGYEFYIWNDRHGIMFYFLLLIWTPIGFVKHFCESCILLDLLTLAETAVRFNLIQLKKLLKKSTKDGKSLNTNAIENIRHKYLSSCRLVEKIDEIISPHLLLMFVDSLISACDLCYNLLYTEQSQVHKCYQIIFNSVILITILVSTVLGIKIHEKSQQSLAIVYKLSLKTNSMRLLSEILLFLNQSEIGFTLGGVFMLTTSSLSTLFSILTTIVFALPTFAK
;
A
#
# COMPACT_ATOMS: atom_id res chain seq x y z
N MET A 1 -9.22 5.94 -36.51
CA MET A 1 -10.28 5.30 -35.72
C MET A 1 -9.96 3.83 -35.57
N THR A 2 -9.39 3.43 -34.43
CA THR A 2 -9.07 2.03 -34.12
C THR A 2 -10.12 1.51 -33.14
N SER A 3 -11.02 0.68 -33.63
CA SER A 3 -12.03 -0.02 -32.83
C SER A 3 -11.34 -0.93 -31.80
N ILE A 4 -11.59 -0.65 -30.53
CA ILE A 4 -11.21 -1.54 -29.42
C ILE A 4 -12.12 -2.75 -29.53
N ASN A 5 -11.56 -3.86 -30.03
CA ASN A 5 -12.27 -5.11 -30.25
C ASN A 5 -12.56 -5.80 -28.89
N MET A 6 -13.57 -5.33 -28.16
CA MET A 6 -14.01 -5.90 -26.87
C MET A 6 -14.51 -7.36 -26.99
N GLN A 7 -14.75 -7.86 -28.21
CA GLN A 7 -15.32 -9.20 -28.43
C GLN A 7 -14.33 -10.36 -28.21
N GLN A 8 -13.03 -10.10 -28.00
CA GLN A 8 -12.08 -11.15 -27.59
C GLN A 8 -12.07 -11.43 -26.06
N CYS A 9 -12.82 -10.68 -25.26
CA CYS A 9 -12.84 -10.85 -23.79
C CYS A 9 -13.72 -12.01 -23.29
N PHE A 10 -14.46 -12.70 -24.18
CA PHE A 10 -15.34 -13.82 -23.82
C PHE A 10 -15.03 -15.09 -24.64
N VAL A 11 -13.76 -15.36 -24.90
CA VAL A 11 -13.34 -16.66 -25.43
C VAL A 11 -13.48 -17.72 -24.34
N ARG A 12 -14.51 -18.58 -24.51
CA ARG A 12 -14.72 -19.94 -23.97
C ARG A 12 -13.71 -20.39 -22.88
N ASN A 13 -14.19 -20.50 -21.65
CA ASN A 13 -13.49 -20.90 -20.41
C ASN A 13 -12.70 -22.22 -20.43
N GLU A 14 -12.71 -23.01 -21.51
CA GLU A 14 -12.14 -24.36 -21.54
C GLU A 14 -10.66 -24.41 -21.96
N GLN A 15 -10.10 -23.32 -22.53
CA GLN A 15 -8.69 -23.27 -22.97
C GLN A 15 -7.76 -22.41 -22.08
N LEU A 16 -8.29 -21.68 -21.10
CA LEU A 16 -7.50 -20.91 -20.11
C LEU A 16 -7.01 -21.81 -18.96
N LYS A 17 -6.21 -22.85 -19.24
CA LYS A 17 -5.67 -23.72 -18.18
C LYS A 17 -4.62 -23.04 -17.28
N HIS A 18 -4.16 -21.82 -17.60
CA HIS A 18 -3.10 -21.16 -16.84
C HIS A 18 -3.37 -19.68 -16.59
N TYR A 19 -3.29 -19.27 -15.32
CA TYR A 19 -3.20 -17.86 -14.94
C TYR A 19 -1.96 -17.21 -15.60
N PRO A 20 -2.03 -15.90 -15.94
CA PRO A 20 -0.90 -15.22 -16.58
C PRO A 20 0.34 -15.16 -15.67
N LYS A 21 1.50 -14.89 -16.25
CA LYS A 21 2.74 -14.64 -15.49
C LYS A 21 2.51 -13.50 -14.49
N VAL A 22 3.01 -13.65 -13.26
CA VAL A 22 2.88 -12.59 -12.25
C VAL A 22 3.65 -11.36 -12.72
N SER A 23 3.00 -10.20 -12.64
CA SER A 23 3.60 -8.93 -13.01
C SER A 23 2.96 -7.78 -12.25
N ILE A 24 3.81 -6.85 -11.83
CA ILE A 24 3.42 -5.55 -11.27
C ILE A 24 3.29 -4.47 -12.35
N ALA A 25 3.64 -4.78 -13.60
CA ALA A 25 3.48 -3.88 -14.75
C ALA A 25 1.99 -3.76 -15.10
N SER A 26 1.33 -2.80 -14.46
CA SER A 26 -0.06 -2.47 -14.66
C SER A 26 -0.23 -1.07 -15.24
N ILE A 27 -1.45 -0.73 -15.69
CA ILE A 27 -1.76 0.63 -16.16
C ILE A 27 -1.42 1.69 -15.08
N PRO A 28 -1.85 1.53 -13.81
CA PRO A 28 -1.42 2.39 -12.71
C PRO A 28 0.10 2.55 -12.57
N SER A 29 0.83 1.42 -12.60
CA SER A 29 2.28 1.40 -12.51
C SER A 29 2.93 2.19 -13.66
N ARG A 30 2.49 1.93 -14.91
CA ARG A 30 3.02 2.62 -16.08
C ARG A 30 2.77 4.13 -16.04
N LEU A 31 1.58 4.56 -15.60
CA LEU A 31 1.25 5.97 -15.47
C LEU A 31 2.14 6.69 -14.45
N LEU A 32 2.37 6.12 -13.27
CA LEU A 32 3.28 6.75 -12.30
C LEU A 32 4.74 6.68 -12.73
N LEU A 33 5.16 5.61 -13.39
CA LEU A 33 6.54 5.50 -13.90
C LEU A 33 6.84 6.54 -14.98
N MET A 34 5.86 6.89 -15.82
CA MET A 34 5.99 7.97 -16.82
C MET A 34 6.37 9.31 -16.21
N ILE A 35 5.98 9.57 -14.97
CA ILE A 35 6.26 10.82 -14.24
C ILE A 35 7.22 10.62 -13.07
N SER A 36 8.00 9.53 -13.05
CA SER A 36 8.93 9.21 -11.95
C SER A 36 10.25 9.98 -12.05
N SER A 37 11.04 9.97 -10.97
CA SER A 37 12.37 10.62 -10.91
C SER A 37 13.38 10.10 -11.94
N THR A 38 13.22 8.87 -12.42
CA THR A 38 14.08 8.29 -13.47
C THR A 38 13.46 8.35 -14.87
N SER A 39 12.33 9.04 -15.02
CA SER A 39 11.72 9.28 -16.34
C SER A 39 12.56 10.26 -17.19
N ASN A 40 12.17 10.41 -18.46
CA ASN A 40 12.77 11.40 -19.35
C ASN A 40 12.43 12.84 -18.90
N ILE A 41 13.04 13.84 -19.56
CA ILE A 41 12.83 15.26 -19.24
C ILE A 41 11.34 15.63 -19.25
N TYR A 42 10.57 15.12 -20.23
CA TYR A 42 9.13 15.36 -20.33
C TYR A 42 8.35 14.84 -19.11
N GLY A 43 8.66 13.64 -18.62
CA GLY A 43 8.05 13.07 -17.42
C GLY A 43 8.34 13.89 -16.16
N LYS A 44 9.58 14.37 -16.01
CA LYS A 44 9.99 15.25 -14.91
C LYS A 44 9.30 16.61 -14.97
N CYS A 45 9.20 17.21 -16.16
CA CYS A 45 8.45 18.45 -16.37
C CYS A 45 6.96 18.27 -16.07
N LEU A 46 6.36 17.15 -16.51
CA LEU A 46 4.97 16.82 -16.22
C LEU A 46 4.74 16.64 -14.72
N PHE A 47 5.66 15.98 -14.00
CA PHE A 47 5.61 15.91 -12.54
C PHE A 47 5.68 17.30 -11.90
N GLY A 48 6.61 18.15 -12.36
CA GLY A 48 6.72 19.54 -11.91
C GLY A 48 5.42 20.32 -12.12
N LEU A 49 4.76 20.17 -13.26
CA LEU A 49 3.44 20.76 -13.54
C LEU A 49 2.36 20.21 -12.60
N ILE A 50 2.29 18.88 -12.43
CA ILE A 50 1.34 18.22 -11.52
C ILE A 50 1.53 18.69 -10.08
N MET A 51 2.76 18.97 -9.65
CA MET A 51 3.06 19.52 -8.33
C MET A 51 2.82 21.03 -8.26
N PHE A 52 3.02 21.77 -9.33
CA PHE A 52 2.81 23.22 -9.36
C PHE A 52 1.33 23.58 -9.22
N LEU A 53 0.44 22.89 -9.95
CA LEU A 53 -1.01 23.12 -9.94
C LEU A 53 -1.65 23.11 -8.53
N PRO A 54 -1.44 22.12 -7.65
CA PRO A 54 -1.97 22.14 -6.28
C PRO A 54 -1.30 23.18 -5.42
N ASN A 55 -0.02 23.45 -5.66
CA ASN A 55 0.72 24.42 -4.86
C ASN A 55 0.27 25.85 -5.16
N LEU A 56 -0.22 26.16 -6.36
CA LEU A 56 -0.86 27.45 -6.65
C LEU A 56 -2.04 27.74 -5.73
N TYR A 57 -2.86 26.74 -5.41
CA TYR A 57 -3.98 26.89 -4.48
C TYR A 57 -3.49 27.21 -3.07
N TYR A 58 -2.49 26.46 -2.58
CA TYR A 58 -1.93 26.71 -1.26
C TYR A 58 -1.18 28.05 -1.21
N PHE A 59 -0.47 28.44 -2.26
CA PHE A 59 0.19 29.74 -2.36
C PHE A 59 -0.82 30.89 -2.32
N TYR A 60 -1.96 30.78 -3.00
CA TYR A 60 -3.03 31.77 -2.89
C TYR A 60 -3.48 31.91 -1.42
N TYR A 61 -3.71 30.80 -0.71
CA TYR A 61 -4.03 30.83 0.71
C TYR A 61 -2.91 31.45 1.57
N PHE A 62 -1.65 31.12 1.31
CA PHE A 62 -0.50 31.67 2.04
C PHE A 62 -0.29 33.17 1.77
N LEU A 63 -0.55 33.67 0.56
CA LEU A 63 -0.41 35.09 0.24
C LEU A 63 -1.45 35.95 0.96
N HIS A 64 -2.64 35.39 1.23
CA HIS A 64 -3.68 36.06 2.02
C HIS A 64 -3.53 35.86 3.54
N THR A 65 -2.43 35.27 3.97
CA THR A 65 -2.15 34.95 5.37
C THR A 65 -1.18 35.98 5.97
N SER A 66 -1.67 36.88 6.83
CA SER A 66 -0.79 37.78 7.62
C SER A 66 0.21 37.02 8.50
N LEU A 67 1.44 37.53 8.61
CA LEU A 67 2.53 36.99 9.44
C LEU A 67 2.19 36.93 10.94
N ASP A 68 1.32 37.82 11.43
CA ASP A 68 0.96 37.89 12.86
C ASP A 68 0.09 36.73 13.36
N ALA A 69 -0.50 35.92 12.46
CA ALA A 69 -1.37 34.82 12.85
C ALA A 69 -0.74 33.42 12.64
N ILE A 70 0.59 33.33 12.51
CA ILE A 70 1.34 32.05 12.41
C ILE A 70 0.93 31.05 13.52
N PHE A 71 0.56 31.55 14.71
CA PHE A 71 0.24 30.71 15.88
C PHE A 71 -1.24 30.32 16.04
N SER A 72 -2.19 30.83 15.24
CA SER A 72 -3.62 30.50 15.39
C SER A 72 -4.26 30.12 14.05
N GLY A 73 -4.66 28.85 13.91
CA GLY A 73 -5.35 28.30 12.73
C GLY A 73 -4.51 28.04 11.48
N LYS A 74 -3.39 28.75 11.28
CA LYS A 74 -2.58 28.72 10.05
C LYS A 74 -1.54 27.60 10.00
N LEU A 75 -1.08 27.09 11.14
CA LEU A 75 -0.24 25.89 11.24
C LEU A 75 -0.90 24.66 10.60
N LYS A 76 -2.23 24.51 10.76
CA LYS A 76 -3.01 23.41 10.17
C LYS A 76 -2.95 23.41 8.65
N ASN A 77 -3.08 24.58 8.02
CA ASN A 77 -3.01 24.71 6.56
C ASN A 77 -1.58 24.47 6.05
N PHE A 78 -0.57 24.90 6.81
CA PHE A 78 0.83 24.61 6.51
C PHE A 78 1.15 23.11 6.60
N LEU A 79 0.68 22.44 7.66
CA LEU A 79 0.82 21.00 7.81
C LEU A 79 0.08 20.23 6.70
N ARG A 80 -1.13 20.66 6.32
CA ARG A 80 -1.87 20.09 5.17
C ARG A 80 -1.13 20.27 3.84
N PHE A 81 -0.53 21.43 3.62
CA PHE A 81 0.31 21.69 2.45
C PHE A 81 1.53 20.76 2.41
N LEU A 82 2.30 20.70 3.50
CA LEU A 82 3.49 19.85 3.58
C LEU A 82 3.11 18.38 3.38
N HIS A 83 2.07 17.93 4.07
CA HIS A 83 1.60 16.55 4.02
C HIS A 83 1.09 16.16 2.62
N GLY A 84 0.23 16.98 2.02
CA GLY A 84 -0.31 16.74 0.69
C GLY A 84 0.76 16.66 -0.41
N ASN A 85 1.87 17.40 -0.26
CA ASN A 85 3.00 17.32 -1.18
C ASN A 85 3.93 16.13 -0.89
N TRP A 86 4.09 15.73 0.38
CA TRP A 86 5.08 14.74 0.78
C TRP A 86 4.79 13.36 0.18
N ILE A 87 3.54 12.91 0.17
CA ILE A 87 3.15 11.62 -0.42
C ILE A 87 3.56 11.56 -1.90
N PHE A 88 3.28 12.64 -2.63
CA PHE A 88 3.62 12.76 -4.03
C PHE A 88 5.13 12.78 -4.29
N ILE A 89 5.88 13.48 -3.44
CA ILE A 89 7.34 13.55 -3.52
C ILE A 89 7.97 12.18 -3.22
N VAL A 90 7.49 11.49 -2.18
CA VAL A 90 7.99 10.15 -1.83
C VAL A 90 7.74 9.17 -2.97
N TYR A 91 6.55 9.14 -3.55
CA TYR A 91 6.29 8.26 -4.71
C TYR A 91 7.14 8.63 -5.92
N TYR A 92 7.34 9.92 -6.20
CA TYR A 92 8.18 10.36 -7.32
C TYR A 92 9.63 9.87 -7.21
N PHE A 93 10.22 9.97 -6.02
CA PHE A 93 11.60 9.56 -5.79
C PHE A 93 11.75 8.05 -5.60
N ARG A 94 10.85 7.40 -4.85
CA ARG A 94 10.96 5.98 -4.49
C ARG A 94 10.37 5.06 -5.56
N TYR A 95 9.20 5.38 -6.12
CA TYR A 95 8.58 4.55 -7.17
C TYR A 95 9.11 4.90 -8.57
N ASN A 96 10.27 4.35 -8.91
CA ASN A 96 10.94 4.65 -10.17
C ASN A 96 11.29 3.37 -10.96
N HIS A 97 11.80 3.54 -12.18
CA HIS A 97 12.12 2.41 -13.05
C HIS A 97 13.20 1.48 -12.47
N GLU A 98 14.13 2.01 -11.68
CA GLU A 98 15.19 1.22 -11.06
C GLU A 98 14.62 0.32 -9.96
N LEU A 99 13.78 0.86 -9.07
CA LEU A 99 13.10 0.08 -8.04
C LEU A 99 12.27 -1.04 -8.66
N VAL A 100 11.47 -0.73 -9.69
CA VAL A 100 10.62 -1.72 -10.37
C VAL A 100 11.46 -2.81 -11.05
N LYS A 101 12.62 -2.45 -11.60
CA LYS A 101 13.57 -3.42 -12.15
C LYS A 101 14.11 -4.35 -11.04
N GLN A 102 14.57 -3.80 -9.92
CA GLN A 102 15.06 -4.58 -8.78
C GLN A 102 13.99 -5.54 -8.23
N ILE A 103 12.75 -5.08 -8.09
CA ILE A 103 11.61 -5.92 -7.66
C ILE A 103 11.37 -7.07 -8.65
N ASN A 104 11.39 -6.79 -9.95
CA ASN A 104 11.23 -7.83 -10.98
C ASN A 104 12.40 -8.83 -10.96
N ASP A 105 13.63 -8.37 -10.77
CA ASP A 105 14.82 -9.23 -10.72
C ASP A 105 14.75 -10.18 -9.51
N HIS A 106 14.39 -9.66 -8.33
CA HIS A 106 14.17 -10.48 -7.13
C HIS A 106 12.99 -11.46 -7.29
N TRP A 107 11.90 -11.03 -7.94
CA TRP A 107 10.78 -11.91 -8.25
C TRP A 107 11.18 -13.05 -9.20
N ASN A 108 11.87 -12.74 -10.30
CA ASN A 108 12.32 -13.73 -11.27
C ASN A 108 13.31 -14.72 -10.63
N ALA A 109 14.15 -14.28 -9.70
CA ALA A 109 15.09 -15.13 -8.97
C ALA A 109 14.40 -16.20 -8.10
N LEU A 110 13.13 -16.00 -7.71
CA LEU A 110 12.33 -17.02 -7.00
C LEU A 110 12.01 -18.22 -7.90
N GLN A 111 11.93 -18.01 -9.22
CA GLN A 111 11.56 -19.03 -10.21
C GLN A 111 10.22 -19.72 -9.88
N ILE A 112 9.24 -18.97 -9.35
CA ILE A 112 7.93 -19.51 -8.91
C ILE A 112 6.79 -19.25 -9.89
N ASP A 113 7.04 -18.53 -10.99
CA ASP A 113 6.01 -18.21 -11.99
C ASP A 113 5.42 -19.43 -12.70
N PHE A 114 6.12 -20.57 -12.69
CA PHE A 114 5.60 -21.81 -13.26
C PHE A 114 4.51 -22.44 -12.38
N ASP A 115 4.49 -22.17 -11.08
CA ASP A 115 3.56 -22.76 -10.13
C ASP A 115 2.13 -22.19 -10.29
N TYR A 116 1.18 -23.08 -10.60
CA TYR A 116 -0.21 -22.69 -10.84
C TYR A 116 -0.90 -22.15 -9.58
N GLU A 117 -0.65 -22.76 -8.41
CA GLU A 117 -1.27 -22.32 -7.14
C GLU A 117 -0.84 -20.91 -6.77
N THR A 118 0.43 -20.58 -7.00
CA THR A 118 1.03 -19.27 -6.77
C THR A 118 0.44 -18.22 -7.70
N ARG A 119 0.38 -18.50 -9.02
CA ARG A 119 -0.24 -17.59 -9.99
C ARG A 119 -1.72 -17.37 -9.69
N LYS A 120 -2.46 -18.46 -9.41
CA LYS A 120 -3.86 -18.40 -8.99
C LYS A 120 -4.03 -17.48 -7.79
N TYR A 121 -3.21 -17.67 -6.76
CA TYR A 121 -3.25 -16.87 -5.54
C TYR A 121 -3.06 -15.37 -5.84
N PHE A 122 -1.97 -15.02 -6.55
CA PHE A 122 -1.64 -13.63 -6.87
C PHE A 122 -2.78 -12.95 -7.62
N TRP A 123 -3.25 -13.53 -8.72
CA TRP A 123 -4.28 -12.90 -9.57
C TRP A 123 -5.63 -12.82 -8.88
N THR A 124 -5.98 -13.81 -8.05
CA THR A 124 -7.22 -13.78 -7.27
C THR A 124 -7.19 -12.65 -6.25
N ARG A 125 -6.09 -12.52 -5.49
CA ARG A 125 -5.92 -11.43 -4.51
C ARG A 125 -5.88 -10.06 -5.18
N LYS A 126 -5.10 -9.92 -6.25
CA LYS A 126 -5.01 -8.71 -7.05
C LYS A 126 -6.38 -8.27 -7.57
N ALA A 127 -7.19 -9.20 -8.09
CA ALA A 127 -8.53 -8.89 -8.58
C ALA A 127 -9.47 -8.44 -7.45
N ILE A 128 -9.45 -9.12 -6.31
CA ILE A 128 -10.27 -8.75 -5.14
C ILE A 128 -9.91 -7.34 -4.66
N TYR A 129 -8.62 -7.07 -4.45
CA TYR A 129 -8.16 -5.78 -3.96
C TYR A 129 -8.41 -4.65 -4.95
N ARG A 130 -8.21 -4.88 -6.25
CA ARG A 130 -8.55 -3.88 -7.28
C ARG A 130 -10.04 -3.58 -7.36
N ARG A 131 -10.90 -4.59 -7.21
CA ARG A 131 -12.36 -4.36 -7.16
C ARG A 131 -12.73 -3.50 -5.95
N LEU A 132 -12.13 -3.78 -4.79
CA LEU A 132 -12.32 -2.97 -3.59
C LEU A 132 -11.84 -1.53 -3.81
N THR A 133 -10.61 -1.33 -4.31
CA THR A 133 -10.08 0.01 -4.62
C THR A 133 -10.98 0.74 -5.61
N ASN A 134 -11.38 0.10 -6.71
CA ASN A 134 -12.28 0.71 -7.69
C ASN A 134 -13.60 1.14 -7.04
N ALA A 135 -14.22 0.28 -6.23
CA ALA A 135 -15.48 0.58 -5.56
C ALA A 135 -15.33 1.78 -4.60
N LEU A 136 -14.29 1.80 -3.77
CA LEU A 136 -14.01 2.90 -2.83
C LEU A 136 -13.77 4.22 -3.57
N TYR A 137 -12.98 4.19 -4.64
CA TYR A 137 -12.66 5.37 -5.43
C TYR A 137 -13.88 5.88 -6.20
N ILE A 138 -14.65 5.02 -6.87
CA ILE A 138 -15.90 5.43 -7.55
C ILE A 138 -16.86 6.09 -6.55
N PHE A 139 -17.01 5.49 -5.37
CA PHE A 139 -17.83 6.04 -4.30
C PHE A 139 -17.32 7.42 -3.84
N LEU A 140 -16.01 7.57 -3.64
CA LEU A 140 -15.39 8.86 -3.30
C LEU A 140 -15.62 9.93 -4.36
N ILE A 141 -15.54 9.61 -5.66
CA ILE A 141 -15.85 10.55 -6.75
C ILE A 141 -17.29 11.02 -6.61
N ILE A 142 -18.24 10.09 -6.56
CA ILE A 142 -19.67 10.41 -6.54
C ILE A 142 -19.97 11.32 -5.34
N PHE A 143 -19.47 10.97 -4.16
CA PHE A 143 -19.65 11.77 -2.96
C PHE A 143 -18.95 13.12 -3.04
N ARG A 144 -17.72 13.19 -3.57
CA ARG A 144 -16.98 14.45 -3.71
C ARG A 144 -17.71 15.41 -4.65
N TYR A 145 -18.05 14.97 -5.85
CA TYR A 145 -18.75 15.83 -6.80
C TYR A 145 -20.14 16.20 -6.30
N GLY A 146 -20.89 15.25 -5.73
CA GLY A 146 -22.20 15.54 -5.14
C GLY A 146 -22.13 16.60 -4.02
N TYR A 147 -21.10 16.52 -3.16
CA TYR A 147 -20.87 17.51 -2.11
C TYR A 147 -20.46 18.88 -2.66
N GLU A 148 -19.58 18.92 -3.65
CA GLU A 148 -19.17 20.18 -4.30
C GLU A 148 -20.34 20.85 -5.04
N PHE A 149 -21.22 20.08 -5.69
CA PHE A 149 -22.47 20.59 -6.26
C PHE A 149 -23.43 21.14 -5.20
N TYR A 150 -23.47 20.56 -4.00
CA TYR A 150 -24.29 21.07 -2.91
C TYR A 150 -23.77 22.42 -2.39
N ILE A 151 -22.44 22.58 -2.22
CA ILE A 151 -21.84 23.86 -1.79
C ILE A 151 -21.86 24.92 -2.91
N TRP A 152 -21.96 24.49 -4.18
CA TRP A 152 -21.92 25.35 -5.36
C TRP A 152 -22.82 26.58 -5.23
N ASN A 153 -24.01 26.43 -4.63
CA ASN A 153 -24.96 27.52 -4.47
C ASN A 153 -24.42 28.74 -3.72
N ASP A 154 -23.35 28.60 -2.92
CA ASP A 154 -22.83 29.68 -2.06
C ASP A 154 -21.46 30.23 -2.50
N ARG A 155 -20.78 29.64 -3.50
CA ARG A 155 -19.41 30.05 -3.88
C ARG A 155 -19.23 30.17 -5.39
N HIS A 156 -19.08 31.40 -5.87
CA HIS A 156 -18.77 31.68 -7.27
C HIS A 156 -17.32 32.16 -7.42
N GLY A 157 -16.52 31.47 -8.23
CA GLY A 157 -15.16 31.91 -8.56
C GLY A 157 -14.44 30.97 -9.52
N ILE A 158 -13.60 31.54 -10.40
CA ILE A 158 -12.77 30.79 -11.36
C ILE A 158 -11.87 29.76 -10.66
N MET A 159 -11.40 30.08 -9.44
CA MET A 159 -10.62 29.16 -8.61
C MET A 159 -11.38 27.88 -8.25
N PHE A 160 -12.69 27.95 -8.02
CA PHE A 160 -13.51 26.78 -7.73
C PHE A 160 -13.59 25.84 -8.93
N TYR A 161 -13.83 26.38 -10.14
CA TYR A 161 -13.86 25.60 -11.37
C TYR A 161 -12.52 24.94 -11.68
N PHE A 162 -11.42 25.66 -11.48
CA PHE A 162 -10.07 25.12 -11.65
C PHE A 162 -9.80 23.95 -10.70
N LEU A 163 -10.16 24.08 -9.42
CA LEU A 163 -10.00 23.02 -8.43
C LEU A 163 -10.87 21.79 -8.73
N LEU A 164 -12.11 22.01 -9.12
CA LEU A 164 -13.08 20.93 -9.35
C LEU A 164 -12.81 20.18 -10.65
N LEU A 165 -12.55 20.90 -11.75
CA LEU A 165 -12.48 20.30 -13.09
C LEU A 165 -11.06 19.85 -13.49
N ILE A 166 -10.02 20.46 -12.94
CA ILE A 166 -8.63 20.16 -13.32
C ILE A 166 -7.91 19.44 -12.18
N TRP A 167 -7.86 20.04 -11.00
CA TRP A 167 -7.07 19.48 -9.90
C TRP A 167 -7.66 18.18 -9.34
N THR A 168 -8.96 18.17 -9.04
CA THR A 168 -9.62 17.01 -8.41
C THR A 168 -9.45 15.73 -9.23
N PRO A 169 -9.69 15.70 -10.56
CA PRO A 169 -9.40 14.53 -11.38
C PRO A 169 -7.94 14.08 -11.35
N ILE A 170 -6.99 15.02 -11.45
CA ILE A 170 -5.55 14.69 -11.47
C ILE A 170 -5.12 14.06 -10.15
N GLY A 171 -5.46 14.71 -9.03
CA GLY A 171 -5.16 14.19 -7.69
C GLY A 171 -5.81 12.82 -7.46
N PHE A 172 -7.06 12.68 -7.89
CA PHE A 172 -7.79 11.42 -7.74
C PHE A 172 -7.17 10.27 -8.55
N VAL A 173 -6.87 10.48 -9.83
CA VAL A 173 -6.23 9.46 -10.68
C VAL A 173 -4.88 9.07 -10.10
N LYS A 174 -4.13 10.03 -9.57
CA LYS A 174 -2.84 9.77 -8.94
C LYS A 174 -2.96 8.91 -7.68
N HIS A 175 -3.81 9.29 -6.73
CA HIS A 175 -4.05 8.50 -5.51
C HIS A 175 -4.61 7.11 -5.81
N PHE A 176 -5.48 7.01 -6.82
CA PHE A 176 -5.97 5.73 -7.31
C PHE A 176 -4.81 4.84 -7.78
N CYS A 177 -3.89 5.41 -8.58
CA CYS A 177 -2.74 4.67 -9.07
C CYS A 177 -1.81 4.23 -7.93
N GLU A 178 -1.52 5.13 -6.99
CA GLU A 178 -0.70 4.86 -5.80
C GLU A 178 -1.29 3.71 -4.98
N SER A 179 -2.61 3.74 -4.73
CA SER A 179 -3.34 2.71 -4.00
C SER A 179 -3.32 1.35 -4.71
N CYS A 180 -3.48 1.34 -6.04
CA CYS A 180 -3.35 0.11 -6.82
C CYS A 180 -1.93 -0.47 -6.75
N ILE A 181 -0.89 0.38 -6.85
CA ILE A 181 0.51 -0.05 -6.75
C ILE A 181 0.79 -0.62 -5.36
N LEU A 182 0.36 0.08 -4.31
CA LEU A 182 0.51 -0.34 -2.91
C LEU A 182 -0.02 -1.76 -2.71
N LEU A 183 -1.26 -2.01 -3.12
CA LEU A 183 -1.91 -3.32 -2.96
C LEU A 183 -1.31 -4.39 -3.86
N ASP A 184 -0.91 -4.05 -5.09
CA ASP A 184 -0.23 -4.97 -6.00
C ASP A 184 1.13 -5.43 -5.42
N LEU A 185 1.90 -4.51 -4.84
CA LEU A 185 3.20 -4.79 -4.21
C LEU A 185 3.06 -5.64 -2.95
N LEU A 186 2.11 -5.30 -2.06
CA LEU A 186 1.80 -6.11 -0.89
C LEU A 186 1.35 -7.53 -1.28
N THR A 187 0.54 -7.65 -2.33
CA THR A 187 0.09 -8.96 -2.85
C THR A 187 1.27 -9.76 -3.42
N LEU A 188 2.22 -9.11 -4.10
CA LEU A 188 3.43 -9.75 -4.63
C LEU A 188 4.28 -10.34 -3.48
N ALA A 189 4.57 -9.53 -2.47
CA ALA A 189 5.31 -9.93 -1.27
C ALA A 189 4.62 -11.09 -0.52
N GLU A 190 3.31 -10.98 -0.29
CA GLU A 190 2.53 -12.03 0.37
C GLU A 190 2.54 -13.34 -0.41
N THR A 191 2.51 -13.27 -1.74
CA THR A 191 2.58 -14.43 -2.62
C THR A 191 3.93 -15.15 -2.49
N ALA A 192 5.04 -14.40 -2.49
CA ALA A 192 6.39 -14.96 -2.34
C ALA A 192 6.57 -15.70 -1.01
N VAL A 193 6.19 -15.08 0.11
CA VAL A 193 6.28 -15.70 1.44
C VAL A 193 5.36 -16.91 1.55
N ARG A 194 4.13 -16.81 1.02
CA ARG A 194 3.17 -17.92 1.01
C ARG A 194 3.70 -19.14 0.24
N PHE A 195 4.40 -18.94 -0.87
CA PHE A 195 5.00 -20.03 -1.62
C PHE A 195 5.96 -20.85 -0.75
N ASN A 196 6.89 -20.18 -0.05
CA ASN A 196 7.84 -20.87 0.83
C ASN A 196 7.13 -21.63 1.96
N LEU A 197 6.12 -21.01 2.58
CA LEU A 197 5.31 -21.65 3.60
C LEU A 197 4.63 -22.94 3.09
N ILE A 198 4.10 -22.92 1.87
CA ILE A 198 3.47 -24.10 1.24
C ILE A 198 4.51 -25.20 1.00
N GLN A 199 5.69 -24.86 0.49
CA GLN A 199 6.76 -25.83 0.26
C GLN A 199 7.24 -26.47 1.58
N LEU A 200 7.42 -25.67 2.63
CA LEU A 200 7.77 -26.15 3.97
C LEU A 200 6.70 -27.08 4.55
N LYS A 201 5.41 -26.73 4.43
CA LYS A 201 4.30 -27.60 4.84
C LYS A 201 4.30 -28.94 4.09
N LYS A 202 4.52 -28.90 2.76
CA LYS A 202 4.64 -30.11 1.93
C LYS A 202 5.83 -30.98 2.39
N LEU A 203 6.96 -30.37 2.70
CA LEU A 203 8.16 -31.05 3.19
C LEU A 203 7.97 -31.68 4.58
N LEU A 204 7.38 -30.94 5.53
CA LEU A 204 7.04 -31.46 6.86
C LEU A 204 6.06 -32.63 6.80
N LYS A 205 5.04 -32.56 5.92
CA LYS A 205 4.07 -33.65 5.74
C LYS A 205 4.73 -34.91 5.16
N LYS A 206 5.67 -34.76 4.22
CA LYS A 206 6.44 -35.89 3.68
C LYS A 206 7.34 -36.51 4.76
N SER A 207 8.01 -35.69 5.57
CA SER A 207 8.87 -36.19 6.64
C SER A 207 8.10 -36.96 7.72
N THR A 208 6.82 -36.63 7.96
CA THR A 208 5.95 -37.41 8.88
C THR A 208 5.45 -38.74 8.33
N LYS A 209 5.32 -38.88 7.01
CA LYS A 209 4.65 -40.03 6.40
C LYS A 209 5.59 -41.20 6.09
N ASP A 210 6.84 -40.90 5.78
CA ASP A 210 7.68 -41.89 5.09
C ASP A 210 8.80 -42.52 5.94
N GLY A 211 9.06 -42.09 7.18
CA GLY A 211 10.25 -42.53 7.94
C GLY A 211 11.59 -42.26 7.23
N LYS A 212 11.56 -41.62 6.05
CA LYS A 212 12.70 -41.27 5.21
C LYS A 212 13.37 -40.03 5.74
N SER A 213 14.70 -40.02 5.66
CA SER A 213 15.52 -38.86 5.98
C SER A 213 15.09 -37.64 5.15
N LEU A 214 15.14 -36.47 5.78
CA LEU A 214 14.85 -35.19 5.13
C LEU A 214 15.82 -34.96 3.96
N ASN A 215 15.29 -34.54 2.81
CA ASN A 215 16.09 -34.25 1.64
C ASN A 215 16.81 -32.89 1.80
N THR A 216 18.13 -32.92 1.99
CA THR A 216 18.98 -31.74 2.15
C THR A 216 18.83 -30.73 1.00
N ASN A 217 18.82 -31.21 -0.25
CA ASN A 217 18.71 -30.34 -1.43
C ASN A 217 17.36 -29.61 -1.48
N ALA A 218 16.30 -30.24 -0.95
CA ALA A 218 14.99 -29.61 -0.87
C ALA A 218 14.99 -28.48 0.17
N ILE A 219 15.66 -28.66 1.31
CA ILE A 219 15.78 -27.62 2.35
C ILE A 219 16.65 -26.46 1.86
N GLU A 220 17.79 -26.76 1.23
CA GLU A 220 18.69 -25.76 0.64
C GLU A 220 17.96 -24.90 -0.41
N ASN A 221 17.22 -25.53 -1.33
CA ASN A 221 16.42 -24.81 -2.33
C ASN A 221 15.34 -23.92 -1.68
N ILE A 222 14.64 -24.41 -0.67
CA ILE A 222 13.64 -23.60 0.05
C ILE A 222 14.31 -22.44 0.79
N ARG A 223 15.49 -22.64 1.40
CA ARG A 223 16.27 -21.56 2.05
C ARG A 223 16.66 -20.48 1.06
N HIS A 224 17.15 -20.85 -0.13
CA HIS A 224 17.47 -19.88 -1.18
C HIS A 224 16.25 -19.07 -1.62
N LYS A 225 15.09 -19.72 -1.81
CA LYS A 225 13.84 -19.01 -2.17
C LYS A 225 13.29 -18.16 -1.03
N TYR A 226 13.49 -18.57 0.21
CA TYR A 226 13.17 -17.77 1.38
C TYR A 226 14.01 -16.50 1.42
N LEU A 227 15.33 -16.60 1.26
CA LEU A 227 16.24 -15.46 1.20
C LEU A 227 15.92 -14.50 0.03
N SER A 228 15.57 -15.03 -1.14
CA SER A 228 15.09 -14.22 -2.26
C SER A 228 13.76 -13.51 -1.93
N SER A 229 12.91 -14.13 -1.12
CA SER A 229 11.67 -13.50 -0.65
C SER A 229 11.95 -12.40 0.37
N CYS A 230 12.95 -12.58 1.26
CA CYS A 230 13.41 -11.51 2.17
C CYS A 230 13.84 -10.28 1.38
N ARG A 231 14.75 -10.46 0.42
CA ARG A 231 15.25 -9.38 -0.45
C ARG A 231 14.13 -8.69 -1.21
N LEU A 232 13.16 -9.46 -1.71
CA LEU A 232 11.98 -8.90 -2.37
C LEU A 232 11.16 -8.03 -1.41
N VAL A 233 10.91 -8.50 -0.20
CA VAL A 233 10.16 -7.75 0.82
C VAL A 233 10.90 -6.49 1.23
N GLU A 234 12.21 -6.57 1.49
CA GLU A 234 13.07 -5.41 1.81
C GLU A 234 12.99 -4.35 0.72
N LYS A 235 13.09 -4.75 -0.56
CA LYS A 235 12.98 -3.81 -1.68
C LYS A 235 11.60 -3.19 -1.82
N ILE A 236 10.55 -3.95 -1.50
CA ILE A 236 9.20 -3.39 -1.48
C ILE A 236 9.04 -2.46 -0.26
N ASP A 237 9.68 -2.73 0.87
CA ASP A 237 9.59 -1.90 2.09
C ASP A 237 10.16 -0.49 1.87
N GLU A 238 11.13 -0.32 0.97
CA GLU A 238 11.69 1.00 0.60
C GLU A 238 10.62 2.02 0.13
N ILE A 239 9.48 1.55 -0.38
CA ILE A 239 8.34 2.40 -0.75
C ILE A 239 7.16 2.25 0.22
N ILE A 240 6.86 1.03 0.66
CA ILE A 240 5.69 0.78 1.52
C ILE A 240 5.86 1.45 2.89
N SER A 241 7.05 1.36 3.48
CA SER A 241 7.33 1.88 4.81
C SER A 241 7.09 3.38 4.96
N PRO A 242 7.70 4.27 4.14
CA PRO A 242 7.43 5.70 4.23
C PRO A 242 5.99 6.04 3.83
N HIS A 243 5.39 5.31 2.88
CA HIS A 243 4.02 5.58 2.48
C HIS A 243 3.01 5.26 3.58
N LEU A 244 3.14 4.11 4.24
CA LEU A 244 2.26 3.74 5.37
C LEU A 244 2.40 4.71 6.54
N LEU A 245 3.62 5.20 6.83
CA LEU A 245 3.82 6.24 7.84
C LEU A 245 3.03 7.51 7.49
N LEU A 246 3.15 8.00 6.25
CA LEU A 246 2.47 9.21 5.81
C LEU A 246 0.95 9.06 5.82
N MET A 247 0.43 7.90 5.40
CA MET A 247 -1.00 7.62 5.48
C MET A 247 -1.49 7.52 6.94
N PHE A 248 -0.69 6.92 7.84
CA PHE A 248 -1.05 6.85 9.25
C PHE A 248 -1.12 8.24 9.89
N VAL A 249 -0.12 9.09 9.63
CA VAL A 249 -0.11 10.49 10.08
C VAL A 249 -1.31 11.25 9.49
N ASP A 250 -1.63 11.04 8.21
CA ASP A 250 -2.81 11.65 7.57
C ASP A 250 -4.10 11.28 8.28
N SER A 251 -4.28 9.99 8.56
CA SER A 251 -5.47 9.47 9.22
C SER A 251 -5.59 9.99 10.64
N LEU A 252 -4.48 10.16 11.35
CA LEU A 252 -4.49 10.70 12.71
C LEU A 252 -4.90 12.18 12.69
N ILE A 253 -4.33 12.97 11.79
CA ILE A 253 -4.70 14.40 11.62
C ILE A 253 -6.18 14.51 11.22
N SER A 254 -6.62 13.69 10.28
CA SER A 254 -8.00 13.72 9.77
C SER A 254 -9.02 13.24 10.82
N ALA A 255 -8.66 12.25 11.63
CA ALA A 255 -9.47 11.83 12.77
C ALA A 255 -9.58 12.93 13.84
N CYS A 256 -8.47 13.61 14.16
CA CYS A 256 -8.50 14.74 15.10
C CYS A 256 -9.40 15.87 14.59
N ASP A 257 -9.28 16.21 13.30
CA ASP A 257 -10.12 17.22 12.66
C ASP A 257 -11.60 16.84 12.67
N LEU A 258 -11.91 15.58 12.35
CA LEU A 258 -13.27 15.05 12.39
C LEU A 258 -13.85 15.13 13.81
N CYS A 259 -13.12 14.68 14.82
CA CYS A 259 -13.57 14.73 16.21
C CYS A 259 -13.81 16.17 16.66
N TYR A 260 -12.88 17.08 16.36
CA TYR A 260 -13.04 18.49 16.67
C TYR A 260 -14.29 19.08 16.00
N ASN A 261 -14.48 18.83 14.71
CA ASN A 261 -15.62 19.36 13.96
C ASN A 261 -16.96 18.79 14.47
N LEU A 262 -17.01 17.50 14.81
CA LEU A 262 -18.23 16.87 15.31
C LEU A 262 -18.64 17.42 16.68
N LEU A 263 -17.67 17.72 17.56
CA LEU A 263 -17.91 18.15 18.94
C LEU A 263 -18.08 19.66 19.09
N TYR A 264 -17.31 20.47 18.35
CA TYR A 264 -17.14 21.90 18.63
C TYR A 264 -17.63 22.83 17.52
N THR A 265 -18.03 22.30 16.37
CA THR A 265 -18.45 23.15 15.25
C THR A 265 -19.91 22.92 14.85
N GLU A 266 -20.62 24.04 14.71
CA GLU A 266 -21.96 24.09 14.12
C GLU A 266 -21.86 23.99 12.59
N GLN A 267 -21.56 22.78 12.11
CA GLN A 267 -21.55 22.45 10.69
C GLN A 267 -22.88 21.82 10.27
N SER A 268 -23.28 22.03 9.00
CA SER A 268 -24.45 21.36 8.43
C SER A 268 -24.31 19.83 8.49
N GLN A 269 -25.43 19.13 8.66
CA GLN A 269 -25.43 17.66 8.72
C GLN A 269 -24.81 17.04 7.48
N VAL A 270 -25.01 17.64 6.31
CA VAL A 270 -24.42 17.21 5.03
C VAL A 270 -22.89 17.27 5.08
N HIS A 271 -22.32 18.36 5.61
CA HIS A 271 -20.88 18.49 5.74
C HIS A 271 -20.29 17.47 6.72
N LYS A 272 -20.95 17.27 7.87
CA LYS A 272 -20.56 16.24 8.85
C LYS A 272 -20.57 14.84 8.22
N CYS A 273 -21.62 14.49 7.48
CA CYS A 273 -21.74 13.22 6.77
C CYS A 273 -20.62 13.03 5.73
N TYR A 274 -20.34 14.06 4.92
CA TYR A 274 -19.24 14.05 3.96
C TYR A 274 -17.88 13.77 4.64
N GLN A 275 -17.58 14.47 5.73
CA GLN A 275 -16.32 14.27 6.47
C GLN A 275 -16.21 12.86 7.05
N ILE A 276 -17.28 12.32 7.64
CA ILE A 276 -17.31 10.95 8.18
C ILE A 276 -17.03 9.93 7.07
N ILE A 277 -17.71 10.06 5.94
CA ILE A 277 -17.56 9.14 4.80
C ILE A 277 -16.12 9.17 4.27
N PHE A 278 -15.58 10.37 4.03
CA PHE A 278 -14.23 10.54 3.50
C PHE A 278 -13.17 9.93 4.42
N ASN A 279 -13.25 10.22 5.72
CA ASN A 279 -12.36 9.64 6.73
C ASN A 279 -12.49 8.11 6.82
N SER A 280 -13.71 7.58 6.71
CA SER A 280 -13.95 6.13 6.76
C SER A 280 -13.26 5.41 5.59
N VAL A 281 -13.28 5.98 4.39
CA VAL A 281 -12.60 5.38 3.23
C VAL A 281 -11.08 5.39 3.39
N ILE A 282 -10.51 6.48 3.92
CA ILE A 282 -9.07 6.54 4.22
C ILE A 282 -8.71 5.46 5.25
N LEU A 283 -9.48 5.37 6.33
CA LEU A 283 -9.25 4.38 7.38
C LEU A 283 -9.33 2.94 6.84
N ILE A 284 -10.33 2.62 6.01
CA ILE A 284 -10.44 1.31 5.36
C ILE A 284 -9.20 1.01 4.52
N THR A 285 -8.72 1.97 3.73
CA THR A 285 -7.55 1.79 2.86
C THR A 285 -6.28 1.49 3.67
N ILE A 286 -6.08 2.22 4.77
CA ILE A 286 -4.96 2.02 5.68
C ILE A 286 -5.07 0.66 6.37
N LEU A 287 -6.23 0.31 6.92
CA LEU A 287 -6.45 -0.97 7.59
C LEU A 287 -6.18 -2.15 6.65
N VAL A 288 -6.69 -2.10 5.41
CA VAL A 288 -6.45 -3.15 4.42
C VAL A 288 -4.96 -3.31 4.13
N SER A 289 -4.25 -2.19 3.93
CA SER A 289 -2.81 -2.18 3.63
C SER A 289 -1.98 -2.71 4.81
N THR A 290 -2.29 -2.26 6.02
CA THR A 290 -1.61 -2.70 7.25
C THR A 290 -1.86 -4.18 7.55
N VAL A 291 -3.10 -4.66 7.41
CA VAL A 291 -3.43 -6.09 7.59
C VAL A 291 -2.71 -6.96 6.56
N LEU A 292 -2.57 -6.50 5.32
CA LEU A 292 -1.76 -7.19 4.32
C LEU A 292 -0.28 -7.26 4.70
N GLY A 293 0.29 -6.15 5.19
CA GLY A 293 1.65 -6.10 5.72
C GLY A 293 1.88 -7.08 6.88
N ILE A 294 0.96 -7.11 7.84
CA ILE A 294 1.01 -8.01 9.01
C ILE A 294 0.97 -9.49 8.58
N LYS A 295 0.11 -9.84 7.62
CA LYS A 295 0.03 -11.23 7.11
C LYS A 295 1.34 -11.75 6.53
N ILE A 296 2.19 -10.85 6.02
CA ILE A 296 3.49 -11.20 5.45
C ILE A 296 4.45 -11.58 6.57
N HIS A 297 4.47 -10.79 7.65
CA HIS A 297 5.21 -11.12 8.86
C HIS A 297 4.71 -12.42 9.51
N GLU A 298 3.40 -12.57 9.73
CA GLU A 298 2.82 -13.79 10.32
C GLU A 298 3.18 -15.06 9.53
N LYS A 299 3.09 -15.02 8.19
CA LYS A 299 3.45 -16.17 7.34
C LYS A 299 4.95 -16.46 7.35
N SER A 300 5.78 -15.43 7.48
CA SER A 300 7.22 -15.61 7.66
C SER A 300 7.52 -16.33 8.97
N GLN A 301 6.93 -15.87 10.08
CA GLN A 301 7.08 -16.51 11.39
C GLN A 301 6.57 -17.96 11.39
N GLN A 302 5.45 -18.23 10.71
CA GLN A 302 4.97 -19.61 10.51
C GLN A 302 5.96 -20.47 9.71
N SER A 303 6.68 -19.89 8.75
CA SER A 303 7.70 -20.59 7.97
C SER A 303 8.88 -20.99 8.87
N LEU A 304 9.39 -20.05 9.68
CA LEU A 304 10.45 -20.30 10.65
C LEU A 304 10.05 -21.35 11.69
N ALA A 305 8.82 -21.29 12.21
CA ALA A 305 8.31 -22.29 13.15
C ALA A 305 8.26 -23.70 12.54
N ILE A 306 7.96 -23.84 11.24
CA ILE A 306 8.01 -25.14 10.56
C ILE A 306 9.45 -25.60 10.37
N VAL A 307 10.35 -24.70 10.00
CA VAL A 307 11.79 -25.01 9.88
C VAL A 307 12.35 -25.51 11.22
N TYR A 308 11.98 -24.87 12.34
CA TYR A 308 12.32 -25.36 13.68
C TYR A 308 11.74 -26.76 13.95
N LYS A 309 10.48 -27.02 13.59
CA LYS A 309 9.91 -28.38 13.71
C LYS A 309 10.64 -29.42 12.85
N LEU A 310 11.28 -29.00 11.76
CA LEU A 310 12.08 -29.88 10.90
C LEU A 310 13.46 -30.19 11.52
N SER A 311 14.05 -29.27 12.30
CA SER A 311 15.32 -29.55 12.98
C SER A 311 15.18 -30.68 14.00
N LEU A 312 14.04 -30.75 14.68
CA LEU A 312 13.73 -31.82 15.64
C LEU A 312 13.53 -33.20 15.00
N LYS A 313 13.50 -33.28 13.66
CA LYS A 313 13.24 -34.52 12.91
C LYS A 313 14.45 -35.04 12.14
N THR A 314 15.62 -34.45 12.35
CA THR A 314 16.85 -34.86 11.67
C THR A 314 17.97 -35.12 12.65
N ASN A 315 18.72 -36.21 12.39
CA ASN A 315 19.97 -36.50 13.10
C ASN A 315 21.21 -36.15 12.24
N SER A 316 20.99 -35.58 11.05
CA SER A 316 22.07 -35.20 10.14
C SER A 316 22.62 -33.81 10.50
N MET A 317 23.90 -33.75 10.89
CA MET A 317 24.60 -32.51 11.20
C MET A 317 24.63 -31.54 10.01
N ARG A 318 24.80 -32.05 8.79
CA ARG A 318 24.77 -31.23 7.56
C ARG A 318 23.41 -30.56 7.39
N LEU A 319 22.32 -31.31 7.62
CA LEU A 319 20.97 -30.81 7.48
C LEU A 319 20.60 -29.85 8.62
N LEU A 320 21.11 -30.12 9.82
CA LEU A 320 20.97 -29.21 10.96
C LEU A 320 21.67 -27.87 10.70
N SER A 321 22.88 -27.89 10.11
CA SER A 321 23.60 -26.67 9.72
C SER A 321 22.80 -25.81 8.73
N GLU A 322 22.22 -26.42 7.69
CA GLU A 322 21.33 -25.71 6.75
C GLU A 322 20.08 -25.12 7.44
N ILE A 323 19.49 -25.87 8.39
CA ILE A 323 18.35 -25.37 9.16
C ILE A 323 18.74 -24.21 10.08
N LEU A 324 19.90 -24.29 10.75
CA LEU A 324 20.40 -23.20 11.59
C LEU A 324 20.64 -21.94 10.75
N LEU A 325 21.21 -22.07 9.56
CA LEU A 325 21.37 -20.94 8.62
C LEU A 325 20.04 -20.35 8.15
N PHE A 326 18.99 -21.18 8.03
CA PHE A 326 17.64 -20.71 7.72
C PHE A 326 17.07 -19.93 8.92
N LEU A 327 17.17 -20.47 10.13
CA LEU A 327 16.63 -19.85 11.35
C LEU A 327 17.37 -18.57 11.75
N ASN A 328 18.65 -18.42 11.37
CA ASN A 328 19.46 -17.24 11.68
C ASN A 328 19.20 -16.04 10.74
N GLN A 329 18.04 -16.00 10.05
CA GLN A 329 17.67 -14.84 9.25
C GLN A 329 16.88 -13.82 10.06
N SER A 330 17.08 -12.54 9.71
CA SER A 330 16.32 -11.42 10.25
C SER A 330 14.82 -11.56 9.94
N GLU A 331 14.01 -10.95 10.79
CA GLU A 331 12.55 -11.00 10.64
C GLU A 331 12.12 -10.39 9.29
N ILE A 332 11.31 -11.12 8.54
CA ILE A 332 10.67 -10.59 7.33
C ILE A 332 9.40 -9.85 7.73
N GLY A 333 9.28 -8.60 7.35
CA GLY A 333 8.09 -7.79 7.56
C GLY A 333 8.23 -6.42 6.91
N PHE A 334 7.12 -5.68 6.93
CA PHE A 334 7.12 -4.27 6.57
C PHE A 334 7.33 -3.43 7.81
N THR A 335 7.99 -2.29 7.67
CA THR A 335 8.16 -1.33 8.76
C THR A 335 7.20 -0.16 8.62
N LEU A 336 6.89 0.52 9.73
CA LEU A 336 6.20 1.81 9.69
C LEU A 336 7.25 2.93 9.73
N GLY A 337 7.61 3.46 8.56
CA GLY A 337 8.61 4.54 8.43
C GLY A 337 10.00 4.19 8.98
N GLY A 338 10.34 2.90 9.07
CA GLY A 338 11.59 2.41 9.66
C GLY A 338 11.64 2.42 11.19
N VAL A 339 10.55 2.78 11.88
CA VAL A 339 10.53 2.90 13.35
C VAL A 339 10.30 1.55 14.03
N PHE A 340 9.30 0.81 13.58
CA PHE A 340 8.97 -0.52 14.10
C PHE A 340 8.35 -1.39 13.00
N MET A 341 8.43 -2.70 13.19
CA MET A 341 7.84 -3.68 12.27
C MET A 341 6.33 -3.80 12.47
N LEU A 342 5.59 -3.96 11.37
CA LEU A 342 4.15 -4.14 11.38
C LEU A 342 3.78 -5.55 11.84
N THR A 343 3.22 -5.62 13.04
CA THR A 343 2.72 -6.83 13.69
C THR A 343 1.27 -6.61 14.17
N THR A 344 0.63 -7.67 14.65
CA THR A 344 -0.69 -7.55 15.30
C THR A 344 -0.62 -6.68 16.55
N SER A 345 0.46 -6.77 17.33
CA SER A 345 0.68 -5.91 18.50
C SER A 345 0.84 -4.45 18.10
N SER A 346 1.63 -4.15 17.06
CA SER A 346 1.79 -2.78 16.60
C SER A 346 0.49 -2.18 16.09
N LEU A 347 -0.35 -2.94 15.39
CA LEU A 347 -1.68 -2.50 14.97
C LEU A 347 -2.57 -2.17 16.18
N SER A 348 -2.57 -3.03 17.20
CA SER A 348 -3.30 -2.76 18.44
C SER A 348 -2.80 -1.48 19.11
N THR A 349 -1.49 -1.26 19.16
CA THR A 349 -0.90 -0.04 19.72
C THR A 349 -1.35 1.21 18.94
N LEU A 350 -1.29 1.17 17.61
CA LEU A 350 -1.72 2.28 16.76
C LEU A 350 -3.22 2.59 16.94
N PHE A 351 -4.06 1.56 17.06
CA PHE A 351 -5.48 1.73 17.33
C PHE A 351 -5.73 2.31 18.73
N SER A 352 -4.99 1.85 19.74
CA SER A 352 -5.06 2.42 21.10
C SER A 352 -4.67 3.89 21.10
N ILE A 353 -3.56 4.26 20.44
CA ILE A 353 -3.13 5.67 20.32
C ILE A 353 -4.23 6.52 19.68
N LEU A 354 -4.78 6.08 18.54
CA LEU A 354 -5.86 6.77 17.86
C LEU A 354 -7.07 6.97 18.78
N THR A 355 -7.50 5.89 19.45
CA THR A 355 -8.64 5.90 20.36
C THR A 355 -8.40 6.84 21.54
N THR A 356 -7.22 6.77 22.17
CA THR A 356 -6.84 7.66 23.27
C THR A 356 -6.87 9.13 22.86
N ILE A 357 -6.32 9.47 21.69
CA ILE A 357 -6.34 10.85 21.18
C ILE A 357 -7.78 11.33 20.97
N VAL A 358 -8.63 10.49 20.36
CA VAL A 358 -10.05 10.80 20.14
C VAL A 358 -10.80 11.04 21.44
N PHE A 359 -10.57 10.23 22.48
CA PHE A 359 -11.23 10.39 23.79
C PHE A 359 -10.63 11.52 24.63
N ALA A 360 -9.35 11.84 24.45
CA ALA A 360 -8.68 12.91 25.19
C ALA A 360 -8.92 14.29 24.57
N LEU A 361 -9.11 14.40 23.25
CA LEU A 361 -9.43 15.66 22.56
C LEU A 361 -10.52 16.49 23.27
N PRO A 362 -11.66 15.89 23.69
CA PRO A 362 -12.68 16.63 24.41
C PRO A 362 -12.24 17.25 25.74
N THR A 363 -11.29 16.63 26.44
CA THR A 363 -10.86 17.08 27.78
C THR A 363 -9.94 18.30 27.72
N PHE A 364 -9.34 18.57 26.56
CA PHE A 364 -8.47 19.72 26.31
C PHE A 364 -9.20 20.94 25.73
N ALA A 365 -10.47 20.81 25.35
CA ALA A 365 -11.24 21.89 24.72
C ALA A 365 -11.87 22.86 25.73
N LYS A 366 -11.12 23.22 26.78
CA LYS A 366 -11.50 24.26 27.73
C LYS A 366 -11.10 25.65 27.25
#